data_AF-A0A7C5J061-F1
#
_entry.id   AF-A0A7C5J061-F1
#
_cell.length_a   1.000
_cell.length_b   1.000
_cell.length_c   1.000
_cell.angle_alpha   90.00
_cell.angle_beta   90.00
_cell.angle_gamma   90.00
#
_symmetry.space_group_name_H-M   'P 1'
#
loop_
_entity.id
_entity.type
_entity.pdbx_description
1 polymer ?
#
loop_
_entity_poly.entity_id
_entity_poly.type
_entity_poly.pdbx_seq_one_letter_code
_entity_poly.pdbx_strand_id
1 'polypeptide(L)'
;GFAVPVDRVNRVVPQLIAHGRYQRPELGVVVDDRMSRLVTERLGVDGVLVLRVEPGSAAAEAGIRGSRVLAEGNLVPGDIILGIGDRETRDAAELRAALERYRVGDEVRLRLLREGRLIELPVLLQ
;
A
#
# COMPACT_ATOMS: atom_id res chain seq x y z
N GLY A 1 16.25 -19.07 -8.17
CA GLY A 1 14.83 -18.97 -8.57
C GLY A 1 14.00 -18.97 -7.31
N PHE A 2 13.27 -17.89 -7.06
CA PHE A 2 12.35 -17.82 -5.92
C PHE A 2 10.95 -17.69 -6.46
N ALA A 3 10.19 -18.75 -6.21
CA ALA A 3 8.79 -18.91 -6.54
C ALA A 3 7.95 -18.27 -5.43
N VAL A 4 6.83 -17.67 -5.83
CA VAL A 4 5.66 -17.54 -4.97
C VAL A 4 4.47 -18.08 -5.75
N PRO A 5 4.02 -19.31 -5.48
CA PRO A 5 2.73 -19.81 -5.95
C PRO A 5 1.69 -19.60 -4.83
N VAL A 6 0.49 -19.16 -5.19
CA VAL A 6 -0.72 -20.00 -5.26
C VAL A 6 -1.97 -19.11 -5.27
N ASP A 7 -2.83 -19.44 -6.22
CA ASP A 7 -4.16 -18.90 -6.45
C ASP A 7 -5.00 -18.68 -5.18
N ARG A 8 -5.82 -17.62 -5.20
CA ARG A 8 -7.16 -17.72 -4.64
C ARG A 8 -8.15 -16.93 -5.51
N VAL A 9 -9.12 -17.67 -6.02
CA VAL A 9 -10.22 -17.23 -6.88
C VAL A 9 -11.47 -17.03 -6.03
N ASN A 10 -12.26 -16.01 -6.38
CA ASN A 10 -13.65 -15.71 -6.04
C ASN A 10 -13.99 -15.17 -4.64
N ARG A 11 -14.39 -13.89 -4.61
CA ARG A 11 -15.79 -13.52 -4.34
C ARG A 11 -16.12 -12.15 -4.93
N VAL A 12 -17.05 -12.16 -5.88
CA VAL A 12 -17.79 -10.97 -6.30
C VAL A 12 -18.88 -10.74 -5.25
N VAL A 13 -18.81 -9.65 -4.51
CA VAL A 13 -19.99 -9.10 -3.82
C VAL A 13 -20.45 -7.89 -4.61
N PRO A 14 -21.62 -7.92 -5.26
CA PRO A 14 -22.19 -6.70 -5.80
C PRO A 14 -22.70 -5.85 -4.63
N GLN A 15 -21.91 -4.88 -4.17
CA GLN A 15 -22.46 -3.77 -3.38
C GLN A 15 -23.22 -2.82 -4.31
N LEU A 16 -24.45 -3.21 -4.65
CA LEU A 16 -25.46 -2.30 -5.14
C LEU A 16 -26.53 -2.20 -4.05
N ILE A 17 -26.77 -0.97 -3.60
CA ILE A 17 -27.84 -0.51 -2.69
C ILE A 17 -27.47 -0.55 -1.19
N ALA A 18 -26.96 0.56 -0.63
CA ALA A 18 -27.14 0.83 0.81
C ALA A 18 -26.95 2.31 1.20
N HIS A 19 -25.97 3.03 0.62
CA HIS A 19 -25.61 4.36 1.11
C HIS A 19 -25.51 5.33 -0.06
N GLY A 20 -26.39 6.33 -0.11
CA GLY A 20 -26.39 7.40 -1.12
C GLY A 20 -25.18 8.35 -1.04
N ARG A 21 -23.99 7.84 -0.73
CA ARG A 21 -22.71 8.56 -0.65
C ARG A 21 -21.61 7.67 -1.23
N TYR A 22 -20.80 8.24 -2.11
CA TYR A 22 -19.61 7.59 -2.66
C TYR A 22 -18.60 7.31 -1.55
N GLN A 23 -18.36 6.03 -1.24
CA GLN A 23 -17.32 5.60 -0.30
C GLN A 23 -16.02 5.45 -1.09
N ARG A 24 -14.99 6.22 -0.71
CA ARG A 24 -13.67 6.14 -1.34
C ARG A 24 -12.91 4.97 -0.69
N PRO A 25 -12.35 4.03 -1.48
CA PRO A 25 -11.52 2.98 -0.92
C PRO A 25 -10.24 3.57 -0.33
N GLU A 26 -9.84 3.08 0.83
CA GLU A 26 -8.61 3.51 1.50
C GLU A 26 -7.74 2.35 1.99
N LEU A 27 -6.44 2.62 2.09
CA LEU A 27 -5.47 1.69 2.70
C LEU A 27 -5.28 1.97 4.19
N GLY A 28 -5.55 3.20 4.66
CA GLY A 28 -5.20 3.68 6.01
C GLY A 28 -3.69 3.72 6.26
N VAL A 29 -2.97 4.37 5.34
CA VAL A 29 -1.53 4.66 5.45
C VAL A 29 -1.28 6.16 5.44
N VAL A 30 -0.34 6.59 6.27
CA VAL A 30 0.20 7.95 6.26
C VAL A 30 1.46 7.97 5.42
N VAL A 31 1.47 8.86 4.44
CA VAL A 31 2.55 9.02 3.46
C VAL A 31 2.95 10.49 3.37
N ASP A 32 4.18 10.76 2.95
CA ASP A 32 4.69 12.10 2.66
C ASP A 32 5.59 12.03 1.42
N ASP A 33 5.27 12.79 0.39
CA ASP A 33 5.97 12.72 -0.90
C ASP A 33 7.41 13.24 -0.83
N ARG A 34 7.71 14.16 0.09
CA ARG A 34 9.07 14.67 0.27
C ARG A 34 9.94 13.60 0.93
N MET A 35 9.45 12.97 1.99
CA MET A 35 10.11 11.86 2.66
C MET A 35 10.25 10.66 1.73
N SER A 36 9.21 10.35 0.95
CA SER A 36 9.23 9.26 -0.03
C SER A 36 10.36 9.46 -1.02
N ARG A 37 10.42 10.61 -1.70
CA ARG A 37 11.50 10.94 -2.65
C ARG A 37 12.89 10.83 -2.03
N LEU A 38 13.10 11.39 -0.83
CA LEU A 38 14.40 11.32 -0.16
C LEU A 38 14.89 9.90 0.08
N VAL A 39 13.98 8.95 0.34
CA VAL A 39 14.33 7.54 0.56
C VAL A 39 14.43 6.80 -0.77
N THR A 40 13.51 7.03 -1.69
CA THR A 40 13.42 6.30 -2.96
C THR A 40 14.57 6.68 -3.90
N GLU A 41 14.99 7.95 -3.94
CA GLU A 41 16.17 8.42 -4.69
C GLU A 41 17.47 7.73 -4.21
N ARG A 42 17.62 7.52 -2.90
CA ARG A 42 18.78 6.82 -2.33
C ARG A 42 18.81 5.33 -2.66
N LEU A 43 17.62 4.74 -2.83
CA LEU A 43 17.44 3.34 -3.16
C LEU A 43 17.38 3.08 -4.67
N GLY A 44 17.30 4.13 -5.49
CA GLY A 44 17.18 4.02 -6.94
C GLY A 44 15.87 3.38 -7.39
N VAL A 45 14.79 3.58 -6.64
CA VAL A 45 13.45 3.07 -6.96
C VAL A 45 12.45 4.21 -7.01
N ASP A 46 11.30 3.98 -7.61
CA ASP A 46 10.13 4.86 -7.50
C ASP A 46 9.11 4.22 -6.56
N GLY A 47 8.44 5.02 -5.72
CA GLY A 47 7.50 4.47 -4.76
C GLY A 47 7.03 5.46 -3.71
N VAL A 48 6.09 5.01 -2.88
CA VAL A 48 5.52 5.79 -1.78
C VAL A 48 5.94 5.17 -0.46
N LEU A 49 6.72 5.91 0.33
CA LEU A 49 7.16 5.46 1.65
C LEU A 49 6.00 5.52 2.65
N VAL A 50 5.74 4.38 3.30
CA VAL A 50 4.76 4.30 4.38
C VAL A 50 5.41 4.87 5.65
N LEU A 51 4.95 6.02 6.10
CA LEU A 51 5.42 6.63 7.35
C LEU A 51 4.76 5.98 8.56
N ARG A 52 3.45 5.77 8.48
CA ARG A 52 2.65 5.18 9.55
C ARG A 52 1.52 4.39 8.93
N VAL A 53 1.09 3.37 9.66
CA VAL A 53 -0.12 2.61 9.34
C VAL A 53 -1.14 2.90 10.43
N GLU A 54 -2.37 3.20 10.02
CA GLU A 54 -3.45 3.47 10.96
C GLU A 54 -3.93 2.15 11.59
N PRO A 55 -4.09 2.08 12.92
CA PRO A 55 -4.57 0.86 13.57
C PRO A 55 -5.97 0.46 13.07
N GLY A 56 -6.15 -0.82 12.74
CA GLY A 56 -7.42 -1.35 12.25
C GLY A 56 -7.74 -1.04 10.78
N SER A 57 -6.78 -0.49 10.02
CA SER A 57 -6.94 -0.27 8.59
C SER A 57 -6.63 -1.51 7.75
N ALA A 58 -7.04 -1.47 6.48
CA ALA A 58 -6.66 -2.44 5.45
C ALA A 58 -5.14 -2.74 5.44
N ALA A 59 -4.31 -1.69 5.52
CA ALA A 59 -2.85 -1.82 5.57
C ALA A 59 -2.37 -2.50 6.86
N ALA A 60 -3.00 -2.23 8.00
CA ALA A 60 -2.66 -2.88 9.27
C ALA A 60 -2.99 -4.36 9.24
N GLU A 61 -4.17 -4.73 8.76
CA GLU A 61 -4.62 -6.11 8.63
C GLU A 61 -3.74 -6.90 7.66
N ALA A 62 -3.29 -6.27 6.59
CA ALA A 62 -2.40 -6.88 5.62
C ALA A 62 -0.92 -6.95 6.07
N GLY A 63 -0.58 -6.37 7.23
CA GLY A 63 0.76 -6.43 7.80
C GLY A 63 1.78 -5.49 7.13
N ILE A 64 1.31 -4.37 6.58
CA ILE A 64 2.17 -3.28 6.09
C ILE A 64 2.87 -2.63 7.29
N ARG A 65 4.13 -2.24 7.09
CA ARG A 65 4.99 -1.66 8.12
C ARG A 65 5.23 -0.18 7.85
N GLY A 66 4.83 0.65 8.80
CA GLY A 66 5.23 2.06 8.83
C GLY A 66 6.70 2.22 9.21
N SER A 67 7.26 3.35 8.79
CA SER A 67 8.60 3.78 9.18
C SER A 67 8.69 4.01 10.69
N ARG A 68 9.87 3.80 11.27
CA ARG A 68 10.11 3.96 12.71
C ARG A 68 11.24 4.94 12.95
N VAL A 69 11.09 5.77 13.97
CA VAL A 69 12.17 6.64 14.45
C VAL A 69 12.79 5.99 15.68
N LEU A 70 14.09 5.71 15.62
CA LEU A 70 14.84 5.17 16.75
C LEU A 70 15.13 6.27 17.78
N ALA A 71 15.47 5.88 19.00
CA ALA A 71 15.78 6.81 20.09
C ALA A 71 16.94 7.77 19.74
N GLU A 72 17.86 7.35 18.87
CA GLU A 72 18.96 8.20 18.38
C GLU A 72 18.54 9.19 17.27
N GLY A 73 17.25 9.25 16.92
CA GLY A 73 16.73 10.12 15.85
C GLY A 73 16.88 9.56 14.43
N ASN A 74 17.41 8.34 14.29
CA ASN A 74 17.55 7.67 13.00
C ASN A 74 16.20 7.15 12.51
N LEU A 75 15.84 7.47 11.26
CA LEU A 75 14.66 6.92 10.59
C LEU A 75 15.00 5.56 9.99
N VAL A 76 14.28 4.52 10.41
CA VAL A 76 14.25 3.22 9.76
C VAL A 76 13.09 3.22 8.77
N PRO A 77 13.36 3.16 7.45
CA PRO A 77 12.31 3.08 6.45
C PRO A 77 11.41 1.86 6.69
N GLY A 78 10.11 2.09 6.62
CA GLY A 78 9.12 1.03 6.58
C GLY A 78 9.01 0.42 5.18
N ASP A 79 7.80 0.07 4.80
CA ASP A 79 7.50 -0.39 3.46
C ASP A 79 7.44 0.79 2.48
N ILE A 80 7.89 0.54 1.26
CA ILE A 80 7.71 1.44 0.13
C ILE A 80 6.75 0.79 -0.85
N ILE A 81 5.62 1.42 -1.10
CA ILE A 81 4.63 0.95 -2.07
C ILE A 81 5.13 1.29 -3.47
N LEU A 82 5.42 0.25 -4.26
CA LEU A 82 5.87 0.38 -5.65
C LEU A 82 4.69 0.34 -6.62
N GLY A 83 3.59 -0.30 -6.22
CA GLY A 83 2.41 -0.40 -7.07
C GLY A 83 1.24 -1.14 -6.44
N ILE A 84 0.09 -1.04 -7.12
CA ILE A 84 -1.18 -1.68 -6.78
C ILE A 84 -1.76 -2.35 -8.03
N GLY A 85 -1.96 -3.66 -7.95
CA GLY A 85 -2.24 -4.51 -9.10
C GLY A 85 -1.16 -4.33 -10.17
N ASP A 86 -1.61 -4.05 -11.39
CA ASP A 86 -0.73 -3.89 -12.56
C ASP A 86 -0.20 -2.45 -12.72
N ARG A 87 -0.49 -1.55 -11.78
CA ARG A 87 -0.08 -0.14 -11.84
C ARG A 87 1.08 0.14 -10.92
N GLU A 88 2.08 0.84 -11.45
CA GLU A 88 3.14 1.45 -10.67
C GLU A 88 2.65 2.74 -10.01
N THR A 89 3.22 3.06 -8.86
CA THR A 89 2.88 4.25 -8.08
C THR A 89 4.16 4.95 -7.68
N ARG A 90 4.40 6.14 -8.25
CA ARG A 90 5.64 6.90 -8.01
C ARG A 90 5.50 7.92 -6.89
N ASP A 91 4.28 8.34 -6.60
CA ASP A 91 3.95 9.32 -5.57
C ASP A 91 2.58 9.02 -4.94
N ALA A 92 2.25 9.75 -3.87
CA ALA A 92 0.98 9.57 -3.17
C ALA A 92 -0.24 9.89 -4.06
N ALA A 93 -0.12 10.79 -5.04
CA ALA A 93 -1.21 11.14 -5.93
C ALA A 93 -1.54 9.99 -6.89
N GLU A 94 -0.53 9.34 -7.46
CA GLU A 94 -0.68 8.15 -8.30
C GLU A 94 -1.22 6.96 -7.50
N LEU A 95 -0.74 6.77 -6.27
CA LEU A 95 -1.29 5.73 -5.38
C LEU A 95 -2.78 5.95 -5.12
N ARG A 96 -3.19 7.20 -4.80
CA ARG A 96 -4.61 7.54 -4.61
C ARG A 96 -5.43 7.35 -5.90
N ALA A 97 -4.93 7.83 -7.04
CA ALA A 97 -5.61 7.67 -8.33
C ALA A 97 -5.74 6.20 -8.74
N ALA A 98 -4.77 5.36 -8.38
CA ALA A 98 -4.85 3.93 -8.62
C ALA A 98 -5.88 3.25 -7.69
N LEU A 99 -5.97 3.67 -6.43
CA LEU A 99 -7.00 3.19 -5.49
C LEU A 99 -8.42 3.55 -5.92
N GLU A 100 -8.64 4.73 -6.49
CA GLU A 100 -9.96 5.18 -6.97
C GLU A 100 -10.58 4.30 -8.08
N ARG A 101 -9.81 3.38 -8.65
CA ARG A 101 -10.30 2.40 -9.64
C ARG A 101 -10.97 1.18 -9.00
N TYR A 102 -10.76 0.99 -7.71
CA TYR A 102 -11.29 -0.13 -6.94
C TYR A 102 -12.46 0.33 -6.08
N ARG A 103 -13.08 -0.63 -5.41
CA ARG A 103 -14.18 -0.40 -4.47
C ARG A 103 -13.77 -0.88 -3.09
N VAL A 104 -14.45 -0.33 -2.08
CA VAL A 104 -14.42 -0.87 -0.72
C VAL A 104 -14.82 -2.36 -0.79
N GLY A 105 -14.02 -3.21 -0.15
CA GLY A 105 -14.16 -4.66 -0.16
C GLY A 105 -13.45 -5.38 -1.32
N ASP A 106 -12.83 -4.66 -2.26
CA ASP A 106 -11.98 -5.30 -3.28
C ASP A 106 -10.66 -5.77 -2.66
N GLU A 107 -10.22 -6.97 -3.04
CA GLU A 107 -8.88 -7.45 -2.73
C GLU A 107 -7.91 -7.02 -3.84
N VAL A 108 -6.88 -6.27 -3.47
CA VAL A 108 -5.84 -5.79 -4.39
C VAL A 108 -4.47 -6.33 -3.98
N ARG A 109 -3.62 -6.61 -4.97
CA ARG A 109 -2.23 -6.98 -4.69
C ARG A 109 -1.37 -5.73 -4.60
N LEU A 110 -0.72 -5.51 -3.48
CA LEU A 110 0.30 -4.47 -3.36
C LEU A 110 1.68 -5.05 -3.64
N ARG A 111 2.47 -4.33 -4.44
CA ARG A 111 3.90 -4.57 -4.63
C ARG A 111 4.67 -3.60 -3.75
N LEU A 112 5.47 -4.12 -2.84
CA LEU A 112 6.18 -3.37 -1.83
C LEU A 112 7.68 -3.65 -1.88
N LEU A 113 8.50 -2.69 -1.51
CA LEU A 113 9.89 -2.88 -1.14
C LEU A 113 10.02 -2.80 0.38
N ARG A 114 10.50 -3.88 1.00
CA ARG A 114 10.77 -3.97 2.43
C ARG A 114 12.18 -4.48 2.65
N GLU A 115 13.03 -3.67 3.28
CA GLU A 115 14.43 -4.04 3.58
C GLU A 115 15.18 -4.52 2.32
N GLY A 116 14.94 -3.87 1.17
CA GLY A 116 15.56 -4.23 -0.12
C GLY A 116 14.97 -5.48 -0.80
N ARG A 117 13.93 -6.09 -0.22
CA ARG A 117 13.22 -7.24 -0.81
C ARG A 117 11.88 -6.82 -1.38
N LEU A 118 11.58 -7.29 -2.59
CA LEU A 118 10.26 -7.17 -3.18
C LEU A 118 9.29 -8.13 -2.47
N ILE A 119 8.19 -7.59 -1.98
CA ILE A 119 7.11 -8.34 -1.32
C ILE A 119 5.81 -8.02 -2.05
N GLU A 120 5.05 -9.06 -2.35
CA GLU A 120 3.68 -8.92 -2.83
C GLU A 120 2.74 -9.46 -1.77
N LEU A 121 1.71 -8.68 -1.43
CA LEU A 121 0.71 -9.10 -0.46
C LEU A 121 -0.70 -8.65 -0.87
N PRO A 122 -1.72 -9.50 -0.66
CA PRO A 122 -3.11 -9.11 -0.87
C PRO A 122 -3.56 -8.17 0.25
N VAL A 123 -4.33 -7.15 -0.11
CA VAL A 123 -4.93 -6.18 0.80
C VAL A 123 -6.41 -6.06 0.49
N LEU A 124 -7.25 -6.24 1.50
CA LEU A 124 -8.68 -6.00 1.40
C LEU A 124 -8.96 -4.52 1.66
N LEU A 125 -9.40 -3.78 0.65
CA LEU A 125 -9.69 -2.35 0.77
C LEU A 125 -10.90 -2.12 1.67
N GLN A 126 -10.83 -1.07 2.49
CA GLN A 126 -11.89 -0.67 3.42
C GLN A 126 -12.45 0.70 3.04
#